data_AF-A0A3D1E5Y5-F1
#
_entry.id   AF-A0A3D1E5Y5-F1
#
_cell.length_a   1.000
_cell.length_b   1.000
_cell.length_c   1.000
_cell.angle_alpha   90.00
_cell.angle_beta   90.00
_cell.angle_gamma   90.00
#
_symmetry.space_group_name_H-M   'P 1'
#
loop_
_entity.id
_entity.type
_entity.pdbx_description
1 polymer ?
#
loop_
_entity_poly.entity_id
_entity_poly.type
_entity_poly.pdbx_seq_one_letter_code
_entity_poly.pdbx_strand_id
1 'polypeptide(L)'
;MKKPFSILAVAGLFVTSTSIVSAKAIAGQMSAALTTAAVVLQEEAPAAKGFTQVLKEQFIQGGASFMGIVLLSLILGLAVAIERIIFLNLSTTNTAKLREDVEAALASGGIEAAKELCRNTKGPVAS
;
A
#
# COMPACT_ATOMS: atom_id res chain seq x y z
N MET A 1 -15.65 3.84 -16.39
CA MET A 1 -14.40 4.62 -16.47
C MET A 1 -14.21 5.66 -15.34
N LYS A 2 -14.97 5.64 -14.24
CA LYS A 2 -15.00 6.76 -13.26
C LYS A 2 -14.15 6.58 -11.99
N LYS A 3 -13.44 5.45 -11.84
CA LYS A 3 -12.81 5.04 -10.58
C LYS A 3 -11.29 5.26 -10.43
N PRO A 4 -10.46 5.49 -11.49
CA PRO A 4 -9.01 5.61 -11.28
C PRO A 4 -8.61 6.98 -10.70
N PHE A 5 -9.34 8.06 -11.03
CA PHE A 5 -9.03 9.41 -10.53
C PHE A 5 -9.28 9.59 -9.02
N SER A 6 -10.23 8.84 -8.45
CA SER A 6 -10.52 8.92 -7.01
C SER A 6 -9.43 8.27 -6.15
N ILE A 7 -8.82 7.18 -6.64
CA ILE A 7 -7.67 6.54 -5.98
C ILE A 7 -6.44 7.44 -6.05
N LEU A 8 -6.23 8.11 -7.20
CA LEU A 8 -5.12 9.06 -7.35
C LEU A 8 -5.26 10.29 -6.44
N ALA A 9 -6.50 10.77 -6.22
CA ALA A 9 -6.78 11.89 -5.32
C ALA A 9 -6.52 11.53 -3.83
N VAL A 10 -6.91 10.32 -3.39
CA VAL A 10 -6.66 9.85 -2.02
C VAL A 10 -5.16 9.60 -1.78
N ALA A 11 -4.44 9.06 -2.76
CA ALA A 11 -2.98 8.91 -2.69
C ALA A 11 -2.26 10.28 -2.65
N GLY A 12 -2.74 11.26 -3.44
CA GLY A 12 -2.22 12.62 -3.44
C GLY A 12 -2.38 13.34 -2.10
N LEU A 13 -3.54 13.17 -1.44
CA LEU A 13 -3.80 13.77 -0.12
C LEU A 13 -2.93 13.17 1.00
N PHE A 14 -2.58 11.88 0.89
CA PHE A 14 -1.71 11.21 1.87
C PHE A 14 -0.24 11.68 1.79
N VAL A 15 0.25 11.95 0.58
CA VAL A 15 1.61 12.47 0.32
C VAL A 15 1.77 13.93 0.78
N THR A 16 0.74 14.76 0.61
CA THR A 16 0.82 16.16 1.07
C THR A 16 0.75 16.25 2.59
N SER A 17 -0.04 15.39 3.24
CA SER A 17 -0.18 15.38 4.70
C SER A 17 1.11 15.01 5.44
N THR A 18 1.93 14.11 4.90
CA THR A 18 3.20 13.69 5.51
C THR A 18 4.29 14.77 5.45
N SER A 19 4.23 15.67 4.46
CA SER A 19 5.18 16.77 4.31
C SER A 19 4.95 17.92 5.31
N ILE A 20 3.70 18.13 5.76
CA ILE A 20 3.33 19.19 6.72
C ILE A 20 3.81 18.85 8.14
N VAL A 21 3.89 17.56 8.49
CA VAL A 21 4.41 17.08 9.79
C VAL A 21 5.90 17.39 9.95
N SER A 22 6.68 17.32 8.87
CA SER A 22 8.12 17.62 8.89
C SER A 22 8.43 19.12 9.02
N ALA A 23 7.54 20.00 8.53
CA ALA A 23 7.71 21.45 8.62
C ALA A 23 7.51 22.02 10.04
N LYS A 24 6.70 21.36 10.89
CA LYS A 24 6.49 21.79 12.29
C LYS A 24 7.73 21.59 13.16
N ALA A 25 8.68 20.73 12.75
CA ALA A 25 9.90 20.45 13.50
C ALA A 25 10.95 21.58 13.39
N ILE A 26 10.93 22.39 12.33
CA ILE A 26 11.96 23.42 12.08
C ILE A 26 11.63 24.74 12.81
N ALA A 27 10.33 25.07 12.98
CA ALA A 27 9.91 26.27 13.70
C ALA A 27 10.15 26.21 15.23
N GLY A 28 10.38 25.03 15.80
CA GLY A 28 10.63 24.84 17.24
C GLY A 28 12.04 25.22 17.70
N GLN A 29 13.02 25.33 16.78
CA GLN A 29 14.42 25.50 17.16
C GLN A 29 14.84 26.97 17.41
N MET A 30 14.05 27.96 17.00
CA MET A 30 14.37 29.38 17.27
C MET A 30 14.07 29.79 18.73
N SER A 31 13.23 29.04 19.45
CA SER A 31 12.88 29.33 20.85
C SER A 31 13.85 28.71 21.87
N ALA A 32 14.83 27.92 21.42
CA ALA A 32 15.76 27.21 22.32
C ALA A 32 16.98 28.06 22.73
N ALA A 33 17.28 29.15 22.02
CA ALA A 33 18.46 29.97 22.30
C ALA A 33 18.34 30.82 23.59
N LEU A 34 17.12 31.13 24.04
CA LEU A 34 16.92 31.98 25.23
C LEU A 34 16.89 31.19 26.56
N THR A 35 16.73 29.86 26.51
CA THR A 35 16.53 29.01 27.70
C THR A 35 17.81 28.34 28.21
N THR A 36 18.92 28.48 27.48
CA THR A 36 20.20 27.81 27.79
C THR A 36 20.88 28.32 29.08
N ALA A 37 20.41 29.42 29.68
CA ALA A 37 20.97 29.96 30.92
C ALA A 37 20.31 29.44 32.22
N ALA A 38 19.21 28.68 32.16
CA ALA A 38 18.41 28.34 33.35
C ALA A 38 18.28 26.84 33.69
N VAL A 39 18.89 25.92 32.93
CA VAL A 39 18.75 24.47 33.15
C VAL A 39 20.12 23.82 33.39
N VAL A 40 20.76 24.19 34.50
CA VAL A 40 21.99 23.52 34.99
C VAL A 40 21.69 22.51 36.10
N LEU A 41 20.45 22.38 36.59
CA LEU A 41 20.14 21.56 37.76
C LEU A 41 18.83 20.79 37.61
N GLN A 42 18.80 19.79 36.72
CA GLN A 42 17.78 18.75 36.83
C GLN A 42 18.35 17.39 36.47
N GLU A 43 18.90 16.74 37.49
CA GLU A 43 19.01 15.30 37.56
C GLU A 43 17.58 14.73 37.62
N GLU A 44 17.01 14.37 36.48
CA GLU A 44 15.76 13.60 36.44
C GLU A 44 16.07 12.11 36.60
N ALA A 45 15.64 11.60 37.75
CA ALA A 45 15.40 10.19 38.03
C ALA A 45 14.68 9.48 36.87
N PRO A 46 14.90 8.15 36.66
CA PRO A 46 14.43 7.45 35.49
C PRO A 46 12.91 7.31 35.53
N ALA A 47 12.19 8.21 34.86
CA ALA A 47 10.80 7.97 34.52
C ALA A 47 10.72 6.67 33.71
N ALA A 48 9.90 5.72 34.15
CA ALA A 48 9.72 4.43 33.48
C ALA A 48 9.41 4.67 31.99
N LYS A 49 10.38 4.36 31.12
CA LYS A 49 10.25 4.61 29.68
C LYS A 49 9.04 3.84 29.16
N GLY A 50 8.06 4.55 28.61
CA GLY A 50 6.92 3.92 27.95
C GLY A 50 7.38 3.05 26.79
N PHE A 51 6.63 1.98 26.48
CA PHE A 51 6.94 1.04 25.39
C PHE A 51 7.22 1.75 24.06
N THR A 52 6.44 2.79 23.73
CA THR A 52 6.64 3.61 22.53
C THR A 52 7.94 4.42 22.55
N GLN A 53 8.38 4.91 23.72
CA GLN A 53 9.68 5.58 23.86
C GLN A 53 10.84 4.61 23.60
N VAL A 54 10.75 3.38 24.12
CA VAL A 54 11.77 2.34 23.91
C VAL A 54 11.88 1.97 22.42
N LEU A 55 10.74 1.81 21.73
CA LEU A 55 10.73 1.55 20.30
C LEU A 55 11.34 2.70 19.48
N LYS A 56 11.07 3.94 19.87
CA LYS A 56 11.65 5.12 19.23
C LYS A 56 13.16 5.18 19.42
N GLU A 57 13.68 4.86 20.61
CA GLU A 57 15.12 4.79 20.87
C GLU A 57 15.80 3.77 19.97
N GLN A 58 15.22 2.57 19.82
CA GLN A 58 15.74 1.53 18.94
C GLN A 58 15.66 1.90 17.45
N PHE A 59 14.59 2.58 17.01
CA PHE A 59 14.46 3.09 15.65
C PHE A 59 15.51 4.16 15.33
N ILE A 60 15.80 5.06 16.28
CA ILE A 60 16.84 6.10 16.12
C ILE A 60 18.23 5.48 16.09
N GLN A 61 18.48 4.46 16.91
CA GLN A 61 19.77 3.76 16.96
C GLN A 61 20.08 2.99 15.65
N GLY A 62 19.05 2.54 14.92
CA GLY A 62 19.19 1.88 13.62
C GLY A 62 19.65 2.78 12.47
N GLY A 63 19.55 4.11 12.60
CA GLY A 63 20.02 5.08 11.61
C GLY A 63 19.20 5.13 10.32
N ALA A 64 19.25 6.28 9.64
CA ALA A 64 18.42 6.56 8.46
C ALA A 64 18.76 5.67 7.23
N SER A 65 20.03 5.27 7.08
CA SER A 65 20.49 4.47 5.94
C SER A 65 19.91 3.05 5.93
N PHE A 66 19.97 2.36 7.07
CA PHE A 66 19.48 0.99 7.19
C PHE A 66 17.95 0.93 7.16
N MET A 67 17.28 1.82 7.90
CA MET A 67 15.82 1.86 7.94
C MET A 67 15.20 2.31 6.61
N GLY A 68 15.89 3.18 5.85
CA GLY A 68 15.42 3.65 4.54
C GLY A 68 15.34 2.54 3.48
N ILE A 69 16.34 1.66 3.41
CA ILE A 69 16.35 0.54 2.45
C ILE A 69 15.25 -0.47 2.79
N VAL A 70 15.09 -0.79 4.09
CA VAL A 70 14.01 -1.68 4.54
C VAL A 70 12.64 -1.08 4.18
N LEU A 71 12.44 0.22 4.40
CA LEU A 71 11.21 0.92 4.04
C LEU A 71 10.97 0.88 2.52
N LEU A 72 11.98 1.15 1.70
CA LEU A 72 11.88 1.05 0.24
C LEU A 72 11.51 -0.37 -0.20
N SER A 73 12.12 -1.39 0.39
CA SER A 73 11.81 -2.80 0.10
C SER A 73 10.37 -3.15 0.45
N LEU A 74 9.83 -2.60 1.55
CA LEU A 74 8.46 -2.82 1.98
C LEU A 74 7.47 -2.19 1.00
N ILE A 75 7.73 -0.97 0.52
CA ILE A 75 6.88 -0.28 -0.45
C ILE A 75 6.86 -1.04 -1.79
N LEU A 76 8.03 -1.40 -2.32
CA LEU A 76 8.12 -2.11 -3.60
C LEU A 76 7.53 -3.52 -3.51
N GLY A 77 7.79 -4.24 -2.41
CA GLY A 77 7.23 -5.56 -2.17
C GLY A 77 5.71 -5.55 -2.08
N LEU A 78 5.14 -4.56 -1.38
CA LEU A 78 3.69 -4.40 -1.29
C LEU A 78 3.06 -4.04 -2.63
N ALA A 79 3.72 -3.20 -3.44
CA ALA A 79 3.25 -2.85 -4.78
C ALA A 79 3.14 -4.08 -5.70
N VAL A 80 4.15 -4.95 -5.70
CA VAL A 80 4.14 -6.20 -6.49
C VAL A 80 3.08 -7.17 -5.96
N ALA A 81 2.93 -7.28 -4.64
CA ALA A 81 1.89 -8.12 -4.05
C ALA A 81 0.48 -7.68 -4.51
N ILE A 82 0.21 -6.37 -4.51
CA ILE A 82 -1.07 -5.82 -4.94
C ILE A 82 -1.31 -6.06 -6.45
N GLU A 83 -0.30 -5.86 -7.30
CA GLU A 83 -0.38 -6.14 -8.74
C GLU A 83 -0.74 -7.62 -8.99
N ARG A 84 -0.06 -8.54 -8.29
CA ARG A 84 -0.32 -9.97 -8.43
C ARG A 84 -1.68 -10.40 -7.90
N ILE A 85 -2.21 -9.76 -6.85
CA ILE A 85 -3.56 -10.03 -6.33
C ILE A 85 -4.64 -9.61 -7.33
N ILE A 86 -4.48 -8.46 -8.00
CA ILE A 86 -5.42 -8.00 -9.04
C ILE A 86 -5.34 -8.92 -10.26
N PHE A 87 -4.13 -9.29 -10.69
CA PHE A 87 -3.92 -10.20 -11.82
C PHE A 87 -4.57 -11.57 -11.57
N LEU A 88 -4.36 -12.15 -10.39
CA LEU A 88 -4.97 -13.43 -10.02
C LEU A 88 -6.51 -13.34 -9.96
N ASN A 89 -7.07 -12.28 -9.37
CA ASN A 89 -8.52 -12.07 -9.37
C ASN A 89 -9.11 -11.98 -10.78
N LEU A 90 -8.40 -11.35 -11.73
CA LEU A 90 -8.82 -11.25 -13.12
C LEU A 90 -8.63 -12.57 -13.88
N SER A 91 -7.65 -13.39 -13.48
CA SER A 91 -7.34 -14.68 -14.11
C SER A 91 -8.29 -15.80 -13.67
N THR A 92 -9.04 -15.63 -12.57
CA THR A 92 -10.04 -16.60 -12.13
C THR A 92 -11.26 -16.59 -13.03
N THR A 93 -11.43 -17.63 -13.83
CA THR A 93 -12.63 -17.87 -14.65
C THR A 93 -13.50 -18.92 -13.98
N ASN A 94 -14.81 -18.69 -13.94
CA ASN A 94 -15.76 -19.67 -13.41
C ASN A 94 -16.01 -20.76 -14.47
N THR A 95 -15.28 -21.87 -14.37
CA THR A 95 -15.36 -23.01 -15.30
C THR A 95 -16.72 -23.69 -15.32
N ALA A 96 -17.48 -23.67 -14.22
CA ALA A 96 -18.83 -24.23 -14.17
C ALA A 96 -19.81 -23.43 -15.02
N LYS A 97 -19.81 -22.09 -14.88
CA LYS A 97 -20.63 -21.19 -15.73
C LYS A 97 -20.25 -21.29 -17.19
N LEU A 98 -18.95 -21.31 -17.51
CA LEU A 98 -18.50 -21.44 -18.89
C LEU A 98 -19.01 -22.74 -19.54
N ARG A 99 -19.04 -23.85 -18.80
CA ARG A 99 -19.59 -25.13 -19.27
C ARG A 99 -21.08 -25.03 -19.57
N GLU A 100 -21.87 -24.44 -18.68
CA GLU A 100 -23.31 -24.24 -18.89
C GLU A 100 -23.59 -23.32 -20.08
N ASP A 101 -22.85 -22.23 -20.21
CA ASP A 101 -23.00 -21.28 -21.32
C ASP A 101 -22.66 -21.96 -22.67
N VAL A 102 -21.66 -22.85 -22.69
CA VAL A 102 -21.30 -23.64 -23.88
C VAL A 102 -22.37 -24.68 -24.21
N GLU A 103 -22.90 -25.43 -23.24
CA GLU A 103 -23.99 -26.38 -23.45
C GLU A 103 -25.26 -25.67 -23.96
N ALA A 104 -25.58 -24.48 -23.44
CA ALA A 104 -26.69 -23.66 -23.90
C ALA A 104 -26.49 -23.11 -25.32
N ALA A 105 -25.29 -22.64 -25.65
CA ALA A 105 -24.93 -22.19 -27.00
C ALA A 105 -24.98 -23.34 -28.02
N LEU A 106 -24.54 -24.54 -27.62
CA LEU A 106 -24.59 -25.73 -28.47
C LEU A 106 -26.04 -26.17 -28.76
N ALA A 107 -26.92 -26.09 -27.77
CA ALA A 107 -28.33 -26.46 -27.91
C ALA A 107 -29.15 -25.46 -28.74
N SER A 108 -28.78 -24.17 -28.74
CA SER A 108 -29.55 -23.10 -29.38
C SER A 108 -29.00 -22.60 -30.72
N GLY A 109 -27.67 -22.53 -30.86
CA GLY A 109 -26.99 -21.93 -32.01
C GLY A 109 -25.98 -22.85 -32.70
N GLY A 110 -25.87 -24.11 -32.24
CA GLY A 110 -24.96 -25.10 -32.81
C GLY A 110 -23.48 -24.77 -32.61
N ILE A 111 -22.64 -25.43 -33.40
CA ILE A 111 -21.18 -25.49 -33.19
C ILE A 111 -20.50 -24.13 -33.35
N GLU A 112 -20.99 -23.25 -34.24
CA GLU A 112 -20.39 -21.94 -34.46
C GLU A 112 -20.66 -20.95 -33.32
N ALA A 113 -21.86 -20.98 -32.73
CA ALA A 113 -22.16 -20.16 -31.55
C ALA A 113 -21.32 -20.58 -30.33
N ALA A 114 -21.10 -21.89 -30.15
CA ALA A 114 -20.22 -22.40 -29.10
C ALA A 114 -18.76 -22.01 -29.32
N LYS A 115 -18.25 -22.07 -30.55
CA LYS A 115 -16.89 -21.59 -30.89
C LYS A 115 -16.72 -20.10 -30.62
N GLU A 116 -17.73 -19.30 -30.94
CA GLU A 116 -17.68 -17.85 -30.72
C GLU A 116 -17.68 -17.49 -29.23
N LEU A 117 -18.45 -18.21 -28.41
CA LEU A 117 -18.43 -18.06 -26.95
C LEU A 117 -17.07 -18.44 -26.34
N CYS A 118 -16.48 -19.56 -26.78
CA CYS A 118 -15.15 -19.99 -26.34
C CYS A 118 -14.07 -18.99 -26.76
N ARG A 119 -14.18 -18.37 -27.95
CA ARG A 119 -13.21 -17.35 -28.41
C ARG A 119 -13.33 -16.01 -27.70
N ASN A 120 -14.53 -15.63 -27.28
CA ASN A 120 -14.78 -14.34 -26.63
C ASN A 120 -14.61 -14.40 -25.10
N THR A 121 -14.59 -15.60 -24.51
CA THR A 121 -14.32 -15.77 -23.08
C THR A 121 -12.83 -15.65 -22.81
N LYS A 122 -12.40 -14.57 -22.16
CA LYS A 122 -11.03 -14.46 -21.65
C LYS A 122 -10.87 -15.32 -20.39
N GLY A 123 -9.95 -16.28 -20.41
CA GLY A 123 -9.60 -17.08 -19.25
C GLY A 123 -8.49 -18.09 -19.53
N PRO A 124 -7.90 -18.73 -18.51
CA PRO A 124 -6.81 -19.70 -18.67
C PRO A 124 -7.21 -20.97 -19.45
N VAL A 125 -8.52 -21.19 -19.61
CA VAL A 125 -9.12 -22.39 -20.21
C VAL A 125 -9.66 -22.16 -21.62
N ALA A 126 -9.80 -20.90 -22.02
CA ALA A 126 -10.39 -20.50 -23.29
C ALA A 126 -9.29 -19.83 -24.12
N SER A 127 -8.64 -20.63 -24.97
CA SER A 127 -7.69 -20.18 -25.99
C SER A 127 -8.10 -20.74 -27.35
#